data_AF-A0A523KX33-F1
#
_entry.id   AF-A0A523KX33-F1
#
_cell.length_a   1.000
_cell.length_b   1.000
_cell.length_c   1.000
_cell.angle_alpha   90.00
_cell.angle_beta   90.00
_cell.angle_gamma   90.00
#
_symmetry.space_group_name_H-M   'P 1'
#
loop_
_entity.id
_entity.type
_entity.pdbx_description
1 polymer ?
#
loop_
_entity_poly.entity_id
_entity_poly.type
_entity_poly.pdbx_seq_one_letter_code
_entity_poly.pdbx_strand_id
1 'polypeptide(L)'
;MARARTHELEYRGHLVGLEVDEDGDLVLSLDGVERKRRASSGLHCAYVWTNVELHWEEHHYLEARWWPATDRLALTVNGRLLFEEPGAQE
;
A
#
# COMPACT_ATOMS: atom_id res chain seq x y z
N MET A 1 -17.82 4.75 5.04
CA MET A 1 -16.63 5.00 5.86
C MET A 1 -15.77 3.76 5.76
N ALA A 2 -14.48 3.94 5.44
CA ALA A 2 -13.55 2.83 5.32
C ALA A 2 -13.12 2.35 6.71
N ARG A 3 -12.67 1.10 6.82
CA ARG A 3 -12.03 0.62 8.05
C ARG A 3 -10.61 1.17 8.09
N ALA A 4 -10.36 2.10 9.01
CA ALA A 4 -9.02 2.62 9.24
C ALA A 4 -8.07 1.51 9.70
N ARG A 5 -6.89 1.45 9.08
CA ARG A 5 -5.86 0.45 9.37
C ARG A 5 -4.51 0.87 8.82
N THR A 6 -3.47 0.48 9.55
CA THR A 6 -2.08 0.77 9.22
C THR A 6 -1.27 -0.52 9.38
N HIS A 7 -0.41 -0.78 8.41
CA HIS A 7 0.54 -1.88 8.43
C HIS A 7 1.93 -1.34 8.16
N GLU A 8 2.89 -1.85 8.92
CA GLU A 8 4.30 -1.59 8.70
C GLU A 8 5.00 -2.92 8.46
N LEU A 9 5.88 -2.95 7.46
CA LEU A 9 6.64 -4.13 7.11
C LEU A 9 8.06 -3.76 6.67
N GLU A 10 9.03 -4.55 7.08
CA GLU A 10 10.42 -4.36 6.65
C GLU A 10 10.62 -4.96 5.25
N TYR A 11 11.19 -4.19 4.35
CA TYR A 11 11.60 -4.63 3.03
C TYR A 11 13.02 -4.16 2.72
N ARG A 12 13.96 -5.12 2.66
CA ARG A 12 15.37 -4.86 2.30
C ARG A 12 16.03 -3.76 3.15
N GLY A 13 15.66 -3.64 4.43
CA GLY A 13 16.18 -2.64 5.35
C GLY A 13 15.45 -1.30 5.36
N HIS A 14 14.39 -1.16 4.57
CA HIS A 14 13.47 -0.01 4.62
C HIS A 14 12.16 -0.40 5.28
N LEU A 15 11.60 0.53 6.06
CA LEU A 15 10.28 0.36 6.66
C LEU A 15 9.22 0.85 5.66
N VAL A 16 8.40 -0.06 5.15
CA VAL A 16 7.29 0.27 4.27
C VAL A 16 6.01 0.39 5.10
N GLY A 17 5.39 1.57 5.06
CA GLY A 17 4.11 1.82 5.70
C GLY A 17 2.97 1.84 4.69
N LEU A 18 1.86 1.20 5.04
CA LEU A 18 0.66 1.08 4.25
C LEU A 18 -0.55 1.43 5.12
N GLU A 19 -1.30 2.46 4.73
CA GLU A 19 -2.45 2.92 5.50
C GLU A 19 -3.68 3.11 4.62
N VAL A 20 -4.84 2.74 5.17
CA VAL A 20 -6.14 3.21 4.70
C VAL A 20 -6.75 4.00 5.84
N ASP A 21 -7.05 5.29 5.64
CA ASP A 21 -7.64 6.13 6.68
C ASP A 21 -9.19 6.05 6.72
N GLU A 22 -9.81 6.76 7.65
CA GLU A 22 -11.26 6.75 7.86
C GLU A 22 -12.05 7.32 6.66
N ASP A 23 -11.42 8.23 5.92
CA ASP A 23 -11.95 8.86 4.70
C ASP A 23 -11.79 7.95 3.47
N GLY A 24 -10.99 6.88 3.59
CA GLY A 24 -10.71 5.95 2.50
C GLY A 24 -9.63 6.47 1.56
N ASP A 25 -8.64 7.19 2.08
CA ASP A 25 -7.40 7.43 1.37
C ASP A 25 -6.43 6.27 1.58
N LEU A 26 -5.84 5.80 0.48
CA LEU A 26 -4.71 4.88 0.51
C LEU A 26 -3.41 5.68 0.57
N VAL A 27 -2.58 5.38 1.56
CA VAL A 27 -1.29 6.04 1.78
C VAL A 27 -0.17 5.00 1.76
N LEU A 28 0.92 5.34 1.07
CA LEU A 28 2.16 4.57 1.04
C LEU A 28 3.29 5.44 1.53
N SER A 29 3.99 4.97 2.56
CA SER A 29 5.14 5.61 3.16
C SER A 29 6.38 4.71 3.11
N LEU A 30 7.55 5.34 3.12
CA LEU A 30 8.84 4.67 3.19
C LEU A 30 9.66 5.38 4.27
N ASP A 31 10.18 4.62 5.24
CA ASP A 31 10.98 5.12 6.36
C ASP A 31 10.29 6.27 7.11
N GLY A 32 8.97 6.14 7.32
CA GLY A 32 8.14 7.12 8.02
C GLY A 32 7.77 8.36 7.18
N VAL A 33 8.17 8.42 5.90
CA VAL A 33 7.87 9.54 5.00
C VAL A 33 6.78 9.15 4.01
N GLU A 34 5.67 9.90 3.98
CA GLU A 34 4.62 9.73 2.96
C GLU A 34 5.22 9.93 1.56
N ARG A 35 5.11 8.90 0.71
CA ARG A 35 5.56 8.97 -0.69
C ARG A 35 4.40 9.34 -1.60
N LYS A 36 3.23 8.75 -1.34
CA LYS A 36 2.01 8.96 -2.12
C LYS A 36 0.76 8.72 -1.27
N ARG A 37 -0.27 9.49 -1.58
CA ARG A 37 -1.64 9.37 -1.07
C ARG A 37 -2.63 9.40 -2.22
N ARG A 38 -3.69 8.60 -2.12
CA ARG A 38 -4.77 8.57 -3.11
C ARG A 38 -6.11 8.28 -2.45
N ALA A 39 -7.04 9.23 -2.58
CA ALA A 39 -8.44 9.01 -2.26
C ALA A 39 -9.05 7.88 -3.10
N SER A 40 -9.81 7.00 -2.46
CA SER A 40 -10.71 6.10 -3.17
C SER A 40 -11.84 6.89 -3.81
N SER A 41 -12.13 6.59 -5.07
CA SER A 41 -13.28 7.17 -5.77
C SER A 41 -14.38 6.10 -5.87
N GLY A 42 -15.09 5.89 -4.77
CA GLY A 42 -16.18 4.91 -4.69
C GLY A 42 -15.69 3.47 -4.80
N LEU A 43 -16.16 2.73 -5.81
CA LEU A 43 -15.89 1.29 -5.96
C LEU A 43 -14.57 0.97 -6.69
N HIS A 44 -13.90 1.98 -7.24
CA HIS A 44 -12.66 1.77 -7.98
C HIS A 44 -11.48 1.50 -7.04
N CYS A 45 -10.55 0.65 -7.51
CA CYS A 45 -9.30 0.39 -6.82
C CYS A 45 -8.51 1.70 -6.62
N ALA A 46 -8.15 1.99 -5.36
CA ALA A 46 -7.14 2.99 -5.05
C ALA A 46 -5.76 2.37 -5.26
N TYR A 47 -4.87 3.11 -5.94
CA TYR A 47 -3.55 2.63 -6.33
C TYR A 47 -2.51 3.73 -6.12
N VAL A 48 -1.42 3.39 -5.44
CA VAL A 48 -0.23 4.23 -5.27
C VAL A 48 1.02 3.39 -5.40
N TRP A 49 2.13 4.02 -5.81
CA TRP A 49 3.41 3.34 -5.95
C TRP A 49 4.57 4.26 -5.63
N THR A 50 5.70 3.68 -5.23
CA THR A 50 6.99 4.35 -5.07
C THR A 50 8.11 3.38 -5.45
N ASN A 51 9.27 3.91 -5.80
CA ASN A 51 10.49 3.12 -5.83
C ASN A 51 11.15 3.07 -4.44
N VAL A 52 11.89 1.99 -4.20
CA VAL A 52 12.93 1.86 -3.17
C VAL A 52 14.25 1.78 -3.90
N GLU A 53 15.18 2.67 -3.56
CA GLU A 53 16.53 2.70 -4.12
C GLU A 53 17.41 1.78 -3.28
N LEU A 54 17.93 0.72 -3.90
CA LEU A 54 18.81 -0.24 -3.25
C LEU A 54 20.25 -0.08 -3.76
N HIS A 55 21.18 -0.79 -3.13
CA HIS A 55 22.58 -0.80 -3.56
C HIS A 55 22.69 -1.24 -5.03
N TRP A 56 23.69 -0.70 -5.73
CA TRP A 56 24.02 -1.06 -7.12
C TRP A 56 22.93 -0.73 -8.16
N GLU A 57 22.21 0.38 -7.97
CA GLU A 57 21.16 0.86 -8.91
C GLU A 57 19.98 -0.12 -9.08
N GLU A 58 19.80 -1.06 -8.14
CA GLU A 58 18.61 -1.91 -8.11
C GLU A 58 17.41 -1.07 -7.67
N HIS A 59 16.39 -1.00 -8.54
CA HIS A 59 15.14 -0.28 -8.26
C HIS A 59 13.99 -1.25 -8.07
N HIS A 60 13.40 -1.22 -6.88
CA HIS A 60 12.22 -2.01 -6.56
C HIS A 60 10.99 -1.12 -6.49
N TYR A 61 9.96 -1.48 -7.26
CA TYR A 61 8.69 -0.76 -7.31
C TYR A 61 7.73 -1.37 -6.31
N LEU A 62 7.42 -0.61 -5.25
CA LEU A 62 6.36 -0.92 -4.32
C LEU A 62 5.05 -0.39 -4.86
N GLU A 63 4.04 -1.25 -4.91
CA GLU A 63 2.71 -0.91 -5.40
C GLU A 63 1.67 -1.32 -4.38
N ALA A 64 0.96 -0.34 -3.83
CA ALA A 64 -0.14 -0.55 -2.90
C ALA A 64 -1.48 -0.43 -3.64
N ARG A 65 -2.39 -1.36 -3.35
CA ARG A 65 -3.73 -1.41 -3.91
C ARG A 65 -4.75 -1.67 -2.82
N TRP A 66 -5.80 -0.88 -2.82
CA TRP A 66 -6.97 -1.12 -1.98
C TRP A 66 -8.24 -1.14 -2.83
N TRP A 67 -9.07 -2.15 -2.64
CA TRP A 67 -10.36 -2.30 -3.30
C TRP A 67 -11.48 -2.07 -2.29
N PRO A 68 -12.13 -0.88 -2.28
CA PRO A 68 -13.16 -0.56 -1.29
C PRO A 68 -14.34 -1.53 -1.33
N ALA A 69 -14.68 -2.05 -2.51
CA ALA A 69 -15.80 -2.96 -2.72
C ALA A 69 -15.65 -4.32 -2.02
N THR A 70 -14.41 -4.79 -1.85
CA THR A 70 -14.11 -6.09 -1.22
C THR A 70 -13.27 -5.94 0.04
N ASP A 71 -12.99 -4.70 0.45
CA ASP A 71 -12.06 -4.29 1.49
C ASP A 71 -10.68 -4.98 1.44
N ARG A 72 -10.26 -5.43 0.26
CA ARG A 72 -8.96 -6.09 0.07
C ARG A 72 -7.87 -5.04 -0.01
N LEU A 73 -6.77 -5.26 0.70
CA LEU A 73 -5.57 -4.43 0.67
C LEU A 73 -4.37 -5.30 0.28
N ALA A 74 -3.55 -4.84 -0.66
CA ALA A 74 -2.39 -5.58 -1.13
C ALA A 74 -1.19 -4.66 -1.40
N LEU A 75 0.00 -5.19 -1.15
CA LEU A 75 1.27 -4.58 -1.49
C LEU A 75 2.09 -5.56 -2.34
N THR A 76 2.56 -5.12 -3.48
CA THR A 76 3.47 -5.88 -4.35
C THR A 76 4.81 -5.18 -4.49
N VAL A 77 5.87 -5.97 -4.71
CA VAL A 77 7.17 -5.46 -5.17
C VAL A 77 7.45 -6.01 -6.55
N ASN A 78 7.65 -5.14 -7.54
CA ASN A 78 7.87 -5.55 -8.93
C ASN A 78 6.81 -6.57 -9.40
N GLY A 79 5.55 -6.32 -9.06
CA GLY A 79 4.41 -7.22 -9.36
C GLY A 79 4.32 -8.50 -8.52
N ARG A 80 5.27 -8.80 -7.63
CA ARG A 80 5.21 -9.96 -6.73
C ARG A 80 4.56 -9.60 -5.41
N LEU A 81 3.64 -10.43 -4.92
CA LEU A 81 2.94 -10.19 -3.65
C LEU A 81 3.92 -10.19 -2.47
N LEU A 82 3.92 -9.10 -1.71
CA LEU A 82 4.67 -8.97 -0.47
C LEU A 82 3.74 -9.07 0.75
N PHE A 83 2.56 -8.47 0.64
CA PHE A 83 1.55 -8.46 1.70
C PHE A 83 0.15 -8.44 1.09
N GLU A 84 -0.77 -9.15 1.73
CA GLU A 84 -2.19 -9.09 1.45
C GLU A 84 -2.98 -9.18 2.75
N GLU A 85 -3.89 -8.24 2.93
CA GLU A 85 -4.99 -8.36 3.89
C GLU A 85 -6.26 -8.64 3.08
N PRO A 86 -6.78 -9.88 3.11
CA PRO A 86 -8.04 -10.20 2.48
C PRO A 86 -9.17 -9.49 3.24
N GLY A 87 -10.12 -8.90 2.51
CA GLY A 87 -11.34 -8.42 3.14
C GLY A 87 -12.19 -9.58 3.65
N ALA A 88 -13.14 -9.28 4.53
CA ALA A 88 -14.05 -10.29 5.07
C ALA A 88 -14.84 -10.93 3.92
N GLN A 89 -14.71 -12.25 3.74
CA GLN A 89 -15.61 -13.02 2.91
C GLN A 89 -16.93 -13.13 3.67
N GLU A 90 -18.00 -12.53 3.14
CA GLU A 90 -19.38 -12.87 3.52
C GLU A 90 -19.73 -14.29 3.04
#